data_AF-A0A811P1Q5-F1
#
_entry.id   AF-A0A811P1Q5-F1
#
_cell.length_a   1.000
_cell.length_b   1.000
_cell.length_c   1.000
_cell.angle_alpha   90.00
_cell.angle_beta   90.00
_cell.angle_gamma   90.00
#
_symmetry.space_group_name_H-M   'P 1'
#
loop_
_entity.id
_entity.type
_entity.pdbx_description
1 polymer ?
#
loop_
_entity_poly.entity_id
_entity_poly.type
_entity_poly.pdbx_seq_one_letter_code
_entity_poly.pdbx_strand_id
1 'polypeptide(L)'
;MAEAAPSEEMTLVVKWRGQEQTVRMVGDATLGELKLRIYKVIGVLPKARGWRGIGGLVCEYLPGRWVPVAEWIGVRRGTPGGDRGGSALILRRECTIEEEIFVGQEDDPELLDDFDFEQNEATAIKDKDVYKQKLKRRASQYKIKLLNPCRKGKKLLVLDIDYTLFDHKSTAENPMELMRPYLHQFLTAAYSKYDIMIWSATSMKWVELKMEQLGVLSNPDYKITALMDHLAMITVQSENQSRKKTFDCKPLGVIWAQFPEYYNEKNTIMFDDLRRNFVMNPQNGLVIKPFRKAHWNRHDDHELVKLTHYLLSIGDLEDLSKLDHGKWESFVDESAKRRKHS
;
A
#
# COMPACT_ATOMS: atom_id res chain seq x y z
N MET A 1 -17.55 -33.75 -14.51
CA MET A 1 -17.40 -32.42 -13.89
C MET A 1 -16.74 -31.53 -14.92
N ALA A 2 -17.41 -30.45 -15.34
CA ALA A 2 -16.87 -29.54 -16.34
C ALA A 2 -15.77 -28.66 -15.72
N GLU A 3 -14.60 -28.68 -16.32
CA GLU A 3 -13.46 -27.83 -15.97
C GLU A 3 -13.83 -26.36 -16.24
N ALA A 4 -13.72 -25.50 -15.23
CA ALA A 4 -14.01 -24.08 -15.39
C ALA A 4 -12.97 -23.46 -16.34
N ALA A 5 -13.43 -22.86 -17.44
CA ALA A 5 -12.57 -22.20 -18.42
C ALA A 5 -11.66 -21.16 -17.72
N PRO A 6 -10.39 -21.02 -18.14
CA PRO A 6 -9.49 -20.03 -17.58
C PRO A 6 -10.10 -18.63 -17.75
N SER A 7 -10.03 -17.83 -16.70
CA SER A 7 -10.54 -16.45 -16.73
C SER A 7 -9.79 -15.66 -17.80
N GLU A 8 -10.51 -15.16 -18.82
CA GLU A 8 -9.90 -14.41 -19.93
C GLU A 8 -9.09 -13.22 -19.39
N GLU A 9 -7.79 -13.16 -19.72
CA GLU A 9 -6.99 -11.96 -19.48
C GLU A 9 -7.26 -10.93 -20.58
N MET A 10 -7.59 -9.71 -20.14
CA MET A 10 -7.89 -8.57 -20.99
C MET A 10 -6.79 -7.53 -20.85
N THR A 11 -6.26 -7.06 -21.97
CA THR A 11 -5.21 -6.05 -22.01
C THR A 11 -5.77 -4.74 -22.57
N LEU A 12 -5.56 -3.65 -21.87
CA LEU A 12 -6.04 -2.31 -22.20
C LEU A 12 -4.86 -1.39 -22.44
N VAL A 13 -4.93 -0.51 -23.44
CA VAL A 13 -3.93 0.54 -23.65
C VAL A 13 -4.54 1.89 -23.28
N VAL A 14 -3.98 2.51 -22.25
CA VAL A 14 -4.37 3.83 -21.75
C VAL A 14 -3.35 4.84 -22.28
N LYS A 15 -3.79 5.84 -23.06
CA LYS A 15 -2.90 6.94 -23.46
C LYS A 15 -3.09 8.14 -22.52
N TRP A 16 -2.02 8.52 -21.83
CA TRP A 16 -2.01 9.64 -20.90
C TRP A 16 -0.76 10.51 -21.15
N ARG A 17 -0.94 11.83 -21.31
CA ARG A 17 0.14 12.79 -21.65
C ARG A 17 1.00 12.33 -22.84
N GLY A 18 0.35 11.77 -23.87
CA GLY A 18 1.04 11.27 -25.06
C GLY A 18 1.73 9.90 -24.91
N GLN A 19 1.88 9.38 -23.68
CA GLN A 19 2.45 8.06 -23.42
C GLN A 19 1.37 6.99 -23.36
N GLU A 20 1.63 5.85 -24.01
CA GLU A 20 0.76 4.68 -23.98
C GLU A 20 1.19 3.75 -22.86
N GLN A 21 0.25 3.37 -22.01
CA GLN A 21 0.48 2.51 -20.86
C GLN A 21 -0.49 1.34 -20.88
N THR A 22 0.02 0.13 -20.67
CA THR A 22 -0.77 -1.09 -20.76
C THR A 22 -1.33 -1.49 -19.39
N VAL A 23 -2.65 -1.54 -19.26
CA VAL A 23 -3.38 -2.04 -18.09
C VAL A 23 -3.91 -3.43 -18.38
N ARG A 24 -3.41 -4.45 -17.68
CA ARG A 24 -3.97 -5.82 -17.76
C ARG A 24 -5.04 -6.01 -16.70
N MET A 25 -6.11 -6.75 -17.01
CA MET A 25 -7.19 -7.12 -16.11
C MET A 25 -7.78 -8.48 -16.46
N VAL A 26 -8.65 -9.00 -15.59
CA VAL A 26 -9.36 -10.27 -15.82
C VAL A 26 -10.77 -9.92 -16.33
N GLY A 27 -11.34 -10.72 -17.22
CA GLY A 27 -12.61 -10.45 -17.89
C GLY A 27 -13.83 -10.31 -16.97
N ASP A 28 -13.73 -10.76 -15.73
CA ASP A 28 -14.76 -10.62 -14.68
C ASP A 28 -14.61 -9.35 -13.82
N ALA A 29 -13.55 -8.56 -14.03
CA ALA A 29 -13.25 -7.40 -13.19
C ALA A 29 -14.30 -6.29 -13.33
N THR A 30 -14.60 -5.63 -12.22
CA THR A 30 -15.63 -4.59 -12.14
C THR A 30 -15.16 -3.25 -12.72
N LEU A 31 -16.11 -2.37 -13.06
CA LEU A 31 -15.80 -1.00 -13.49
C LEU A 31 -15.01 -0.22 -12.42
N GLY A 32 -15.22 -0.51 -11.14
CA GLY A 32 -14.44 0.06 -10.04
C GLY A 32 -12.98 -0.40 -10.05
N GLU A 33 -12.75 -1.70 -10.27
CA GLU A 33 -11.40 -2.26 -10.39
C GLU A 33 -10.66 -1.74 -11.63
N LEU A 34 -11.37 -1.55 -12.75
CA LEU A 34 -10.80 -0.91 -13.95
C LEU A 34 -10.38 0.54 -13.67
N LYS A 35 -11.26 1.35 -13.08
CA LYS A 35 -10.96 2.76 -12.72
C LYS A 35 -9.76 2.85 -11.78
N LEU A 36 -9.67 1.95 -10.80
CA LEU A 36 -8.54 1.91 -9.86
C LEU A 36 -7.23 1.48 -10.54
N ARG A 37 -7.27 0.54 -11.49
CA ARG A 37 -6.08 0.14 -12.27
C ARG A 37 -5.61 1.24 -13.20
N ILE A 38 -6.54 1.93 -13.88
CA ILE A 38 -6.22 3.11 -14.68
C ILE A 38 -5.57 4.17 -13.79
N TYR A 39 -6.15 4.45 -12.61
CA TYR A 39 -5.58 5.37 -11.62
C TYR A 39 -4.14 5.00 -11.25
N LYS A 40 -3.86 3.73 -10.92
CA LYS A 40 -2.50 3.27 -10.57
C LYS A 40 -1.47 3.52 -11.68
N VAL A 41 -1.91 3.56 -12.93
CA VAL A 41 -1.06 3.76 -14.11
C VAL A 41 -0.91 5.25 -14.48
N ILE A 42 -1.94 6.08 -14.26
CA ILE A 42 -1.92 7.49 -14.69
C ILE A 42 -1.81 8.53 -13.55
N GLY A 43 -2.00 8.12 -12.29
CA GLY A 43 -1.83 8.96 -11.11
C GLY A 43 -2.92 10.02 -10.85
N VAL A 44 -4.09 9.94 -11.51
CA VAL A 44 -5.19 10.92 -11.35
C VAL A 44 -6.46 10.26 -10.78
N LEU A 45 -6.93 10.75 -9.63
CA LEU A 45 -8.01 10.12 -8.87
C LEU A 45 -9.43 10.46 -9.36
N PRO A 46 -10.39 9.54 -9.17
CA PRO A 46 -11.79 9.78 -9.49
C PRO A 46 -12.52 10.42 -8.27
N LYS A 47 -12.41 11.74 -8.02
CA LYS A 47 -13.15 12.38 -6.90
C LYS A 47 -14.65 12.57 -7.22
N ALA A 48 -15.51 12.10 -6.30
CA ALA A 48 -16.96 12.18 -6.34
C ALA A 48 -17.49 13.58 -5.95
N ARG A 49 -18.74 13.87 -6.37
CA ARG A 49 -19.51 15.14 -6.33
C ARG A 49 -19.32 16.14 -7.47
N GLY A 50 -18.37 15.90 -8.36
CA GLY A 50 -18.21 16.66 -9.62
C GLY A 50 -18.35 15.81 -10.89
N TRP A 51 -18.90 14.60 -10.83
CA TRP A 51 -19.05 13.69 -11.97
C TRP A 51 -20.20 14.09 -12.91
N ARG A 52 -20.27 15.37 -13.30
CA ARG A 52 -21.01 15.79 -14.51
C ARG A 52 -20.14 15.80 -15.77
N GLY A 53 -18.87 15.37 -15.68
CA GLY A 53 -17.93 15.31 -16.81
C GLY A 53 -17.50 13.91 -17.27
N ILE A 54 -17.76 12.84 -16.52
CA ILE A 54 -17.40 11.45 -16.93
C ILE A 54 -18.53 10.82 -17.77
N GLY A 55 -19.10 11.63 -18.68
CA GLY A 55 -19.79 11.12 -19.87
C GLY A 55 -18.83 10.77 -21.01
N GLY A 56 -17.52 10.98 -20.84
CA GLY A 56 -16.55 11.00 -21.96
C GLY A 56 -15.45 9.94 -21.98
N LEU A 57 -15.53 8.86 -21.18
CA LEU A 57 -14.62 7.71 -21.38
C LEU A 57 -15.16 6.86 -22.53
N VAL A 58 -14.64 7.12 -23.73
CA VAL A 58 -14.99 6.38 -24.94
C VAL A 58 -13.91 5.36 -25.31
N CYS A 59 -14.36 4.14 -25.57
CA CYS A 59 -13.62 2.97 -26.05
C CYS A 59 -13.83 2.84 -27.55
N GLU A 60 -12.76 2.63 -28.31
CA GLU A 60 -12.87 2.19 -29.69
C GLU A 60 -13.17 0.68 -29.72
N TYR A 61 -14.41 0.31 -30.04
CA TYR A 61 -14.83 -1.10 -30.11
C TYR A 61 -14.79 -1.65 -31.55
N LEU A 62 -14.85 -0.76 -32.53
CA LEU A 62 -14.67 -1.01 -33.95
C LEU A 62 -13.83 0.14 -34.51
N PRO A 63 -13.06 -0.07 -35.61
CA PRO A 63 -12.28 0.99 -36.23
C PRO A 63 -13.12 2.26 -36.44
N GLY A 64 -12.73 3.36 -35.80
CA GLY A 64 -13.36 4.66 -35.86
C GLY A 64 -14.60 4.85 -34.97
N ARG A 65 -15.07 3.83 -34.22
CA ARG A 65 -16.31 3.92 -33.44
C ARG A 65 -16.05 3.93 -31.93
N TRP A 66 -16.35 5.08 -31.33
CA TRP A 66 -16.13 5.41 -29.93
C TRP A 66 -17.41 5.22 -29.12
N VAL A 67 -17.39 4.39 -28.07
CA VAL A 67 -18.55 4.11 -27.20
C VAL A 67 -18.21 4.27 -25.72
N PRO A 68 -19.12 4.78 -24.88
CA PRO A 68 -18.92 4.82 -23.43
C PRO A 68 -18.52 3.45 -22.87
N VAL A 69 -17.50 3.40 -22.01
CA VAL A 69 -16.99 2.14 -21.42
C VAL A 69 -18.11 1.33 -20.73
N ALA A 70 -19.11 1.98 -20.13
CA ALA A 70 -20.26 1.31 -19.51
C ALA A 70 -21.14 0.58 -20.54
N GLU A 71 -21.33 1.18 -21.71
CA GLU A 71 -22.09 0.60 -22.82
C GLU A 71 -21.34 -0.57 -23.45
N TRP A 72 -20.01 -0.44 -23.60
CA TRP A 72 -19.15 -1.54 -24.08
C TRP A 72 -19.19 -2.78 -23.17
N ILE A 73 -19.09 -2.59 -21.85
CA ILE A 73 -19.21 -3.69 -20.88
C ILE A 73 -20.60 -4.36 -20.96
N GLY A 74 -21.65 -3.58 -21.24
CA GLY A 74 -23.00 -4.11 -21.48
C GLY A 74 -23.11 -4.93 -22.76
N VAL A 75 -22.55 -4.43 -23.87
CA VAL A 75 -22.53 -5.11 -25.17
C VAL A 75 -21.82 -6.46 -25.09
N ARG A 76 -20.68 -6.55 -24.41
CA ARG A 76 -19.91 -7.82 -24.28
C ARG A 76 -20.61 -8.87 -23.42
N ARG A 77 -21.45 -8.47 -22.47
CA ARG A 77 -22.28 -9.40 -21.66
C ARG A 77 -23.52 -9.89 -22.39
N GLY A 78 -23.93 -9.20 -23.45
CA GLY A 78 -25.19 -9.44 -24.16
C GLY A 78 -25.09 -10.26 -25.45
N THR A 79 -23.89 -10.59 -25.94
CA THR A 79 -23.72 -11.30 -27.22
C THR A 79 -23.18 -12.73 -27.02
N PRO A 80 -24.02 -13.76 -27.18
CA PRO A 80 -23.53 -15.11 -27.41
C PRO A 80 -22.94 -15.18 -28.83
N GLY A 81 -21.61 -15.31 -28.95
CA GLY A 81 -20.95 -15.64 -30.21
C GLY A 81 -20.37 -14.49 -31.04
N GLY A 82 -20.12 -13.31 -30.47
CA GLY A 82 -19.48 -12.19 -31.17
C GLY A 82 -17.94 -12.24 -31.13
N ASP A 83 -17.34 -12.48 -32.30
CA ASP A 83 -15.95 -12.35 -32.74
C ASP A 83 -14.77 -12.60 -31.76
N ARG A 84 -14.03 -13.69 -32.03
CA ARG A 84 -12.83 -14.16 -31.30
C ARG A 84 -11.54 -13.45 -31.75
N GLY A 85 -11.61 -12.16 -32.05
CA GLY A 85 -10.47 -11.35 -32.49
C GLY A 85 -10.04 -10.35 -31.43
N GLY A 86 -8.79 -10.41 -30.99
CA GLY A 86 -8.22 -9.52 -29.98
C GLY A 86 -8.50 -8.05 -30.27
N SER A 87 -9.32 -7.42 -29.45
CA SER A 87 -9.67 -6.01 -29.57
C SER A 87 -8.71 -5.18 -28.72
N ALA A 88 -7.92 -4.32 -29.34
CA ALA A 88 -7.08 -3.36 -28.64
C ALA A 88 -7.91 -2.13 -28.25
N LEU A 89 -8.00 -1.84 -26.95
CA LEU A 89 -8.63 -0.63 -26.43
C LEU A 89 -7.63 0.54 -26.47
N ILE A 90 -7.97 1.64 -27.14
CA ILE A 90 -7.23 2.92 -27.10
C ILE A 90 -8.07 3.96 -26.36
N LEU A 91 -7.52 4.62 -25.35
CA LEU A 91 -8.16 5.74 -24.64
C LEU A 91 -7.40 7.05 -24.92
N ARG A 92 -8.07 8.12 -25.35
CA ARG A 92 -7.49 9.48 -25.50
C ARG A 92 -8.22 10.52 -24.63
N ARG A 93 -7.48 11.52 -24.15
CA ARG A 93 -8.01 12.79 -23.63
C ARG A 93 -7.36 13.94 -24.40
N GLU A 94 -8.16 14.94 -24.79
CA GLU A 94 -7.64 16.27 -25.15
C GLU A 94 -7.58 17.12 -23.88
N CYS A 95 -6.37 17.51 -23.47
CA CYS A 95 -6.14 18.61 -22.53
C CYS A 95 -4.78 19.21 -22.86
N THR A 96 -4.78 20.48 -23.25
CA THR A 96 -3.61 21.37 -23.23
C THR A 96 -3.36 21.83 -21.79
N ILE A 97 -2.09 22.01 -21.40
CA ILE A 97 -1.54 23.11 -20.56
C ILE A 97 -0.10 22.76 -20.14
N GLU A 98 0.79 23.73 -20.37
CA GLU A 98 2.18 23.84 -19.93
C GLU A 98 2.29 24.30 -18.46
N GLU A 99 3.50 24.15 -17.92
CA GLU A 99 4.02 24.71 -16.64
C GLU A 99 3.76 23.88 -15.36
N GLU A 100 4.80 23.09 -15.02
CA GLU A 100 4.96 22.42 -13.73
C GLU A 100 5.49 23.41 -12.68
N ILE A 101 4.64 23.74 -11.70
CA ILE A 101 5.08 24.31 -10.42
C ILE A 101 4.79 23.28 -9.33
N PHE A 102 5.77 23.06 -8.45
CA PHE A 102 5.72 22.16 -7.30
C PHE A 102 4.52 22.46 -6.40
N VAL A 103 3.45 21.69 -6.56
CA VAL A 103 2.36 21.58 -5.60
C VAL A 103 2.32 20.12 -5.17
N GLY A 104 2.54 19.86 -3.89
CA GLY A 104 2.31 18.54 -3.30
C GLY A 104 0.91 18.06 -3.72
N GLN A 105 0.76 16.80 -4.12
CA GLN A 105 -0.49 16.29 -4.69
C GLN A 105 -1.70 16.71 -3.81
N GLU A 106 -2.46 17.71 -4.27
CA GLU A 106 -3.60 18.29 -3.53
C GLU A 106 -4.85 17.37 -3.54
N ASP A 107 -4.78 16.22 -4.19
CA ASP A 107 -5.91 15.31 -4.31
C ASP A 107 -5.60 13.91 -3.79
N ASP A 108 -5.23 13.81 -2.51
CA ASP A 108 -5.50 12.60 -1.76
C ASP A 108 -7.04 12.56 -1.53
N PRO A 109 -7.80 11.60 -2.08
CA PRO A 109 -9.22 11.44 -1.76
C PRO A 109 -9.34 11.34 -0.26
N GLU A 110 -10.47 11.82 0.29
CA GLU A 110 -10.88 11.60 1.68
C GLU A 110 -10.29 10.29 2.18
N LEU A 111 -9.21 10.41 2.96
CA LEU A 111 -8.61 9.28 3.66
C LEU A 111 -9.81 8.61 4.31
N LEU A 112 -10.07 7.36 3.92
CA LEU A 112 -11.00 6.53 4.65
C LEU A 112 -10.58 6.64 6.11
N ASP A 113 -11.40 7.30 6.90
CA ASP A 113 -11.08 7.46 8.30
C ASP A 113 -11.22 6.09 8.93
N ASP A 114 -10.23 5.67 9.72
CA ASP A 114 -10.21 4.34 10.32
C ASP A 114 -11.39 4.11 11.28
N PHE A 115 -12.17 5.16 11.58
CA PHE A 115 -13.44 5.10 12.30
C PHE A 115 -14.50 4.19 11.64
N ASP A 116 -14.34 3.83 10.36
CA ASP A 116 -15.26 2.92 9.64
C ASP A 116 -14.90 1.42 9.76
N PHE A 117 -13.78 1.05 10.40
CA PHE A 117 -13.32 -0.35 10.46
C PHE A 117 -13.21 -0.88 11.90
N GLU A 118 -14.22 -1.62 12.35
CA GLU A 118 -14.14 -2.37 13.59
C GLU A 118 -13.15 -3.54 13.49
N GLN A 119 -12.46 -3.85 14.59
CA GLN A 119 -11.45 -4.92 14.67
C GLN A 119 -12.01 -6.31 14.25
N ASN A 120 -13.32 -6.49 14.38
CA ASN A 120 -14.04 -7.70 13.96
C ASN A 120 -14.12 -7.86 12.43
N GLU A 121 -14.07 -6.78 11.64
CA GLU A 121 -14.14 -6.85 10.17
C GLU A 121 -12.85 -7.42 9.54
N ALA A 122 -11.69 -7.17 10.16
CA ALA A 122 -10.41 -7.59 9.62
C ALA A 122 -10.27 -9.12 9.54
N THR A 123 -10.76 -9.83 10.57
CA THR A 123 -10.76 -11.30 10.62
C THR A 123 -11.64 -11.88 9.50
N ALA A 124 -12.81 -11.29 9.25
CA ALA A 124 -13.73 -11.73 8.21
C ALA A 124 -13.18 -11.54 6.79
N ILE A 125 -12.38 -10.50 6.55
CA ILE A 125 -11.74 -10.23 5.26
C ILE A 125 -10.60 -11.22 5.01
N LYS A 126 -9.65 -11.35 5.94
CA LYS A 126 -8.45 -12.18 5.78
C LYS A 126 -8.75 -13.63 5.35
N ASP A 127 -9.83 -14.20 5.88
CA ASP A 127 -10.14 -15.61 5.67
C ASP A 127 -10.84 -15.93 4.35
N LYS A 128 -11.26 -14.92 3.58
CA LYS A 128 -11.91 -15.11 2.27
C LYS A 128 -10.96 -15.67 1.22
N ASP A 129 -11.39 -16.76 0.57
CA ASP A 129 -10.61 -17.44 -0.47
C ASP A 129 -10.27 -16.54 -1.65
N VAL A 130 -11.17 -15.61 -2.01
CA VAL A 130 -10.92 -14.61 -3.06
C VAL A 130 -9.65 -13.79 -2.77
N TYR A 131 -9.44 -13.37 -1.52
CA TYR A 131 -8.29 -12.56 -1.16
C TYR A 131 -7.02 -13.40 -0.95
N LYS A 132 -7.15 -14.64 -0.49
CA LYS A 132 -6.05 -15.62 -0.48
C LYS A 132 -5.54 -15.89 -1.91
N GLN A 133 -6.44 -16.02 -2.89
CA GLN A 133 -6.06 -16.16 -4.30
C GLN A 133 -5.42 -14.90 -4.87
N LYS A 134 -5.96 -13.70 -4.57
CA LYS A 134 -5.33 -12.42 -4.95
C LYS A 134 -3.91 -12.29 -4.40
N LEU A 135 -3.70 -12.68 -3.13
CA LEU A 135 -2.39 -12.71 -2.49
C LEU A 135 -1.43 -13.67 -3.19
N LYS A 136 -1.84 -14.93 -3.44
CA LYS A 136 -1.02 -15.92 -4.16
C LYS A 136 -0.58 -15.40 -5.54
N ARG A 137 -1.51 -14.82 -6.30
CA ARG A 137 -1.19 -14.21 -7.60
C ARG A 137 -0.24 -13.03 -7.45
N ARG A 138 -0.43 -12.19 -6.42
CA ARG A 138 0.45 -11.04 -6.19
C ARG A 138 1.86 -11.48 -5.82
N ALA A 139 2.00 -12.49 -4.96
CA ALA A 139 3.28 -13.06 -4.56
C ALA A 139 4.04 -13.70 -5.73
N SER A 140 3.34 -14.27 -6.72
CA SER A 140 4.00 -14.81 -7.91
C SER A 140 4.44 -13.72 -8.89
N GLN A 141 3.62 -12.67 -9.08
CA GLN A 141 3.85 -11.61 -10.07
C GLN A 141 4.80 -10.51 -9.60
N TYR A 142 4.70 -10.08 -8.34
CA TYR A 142 5.53 -9.00 -7.80
C TYR A 142 6.85 -9.55 -7.27
N LYS A 143 7.97 -9.14 -7.85
CA LYS A 143 9.31 -9.57 -7.43
C LYS A 143 9.96 -8.51 -6.56
N ILE A 144 10.26 -8.87 -5.32
CA ILE A 144 10.93 -7.98 -4.38
C ILE A 144 12.41 -7.90 -4.75
N LYS A 145 12.89 -6.69 -5.07
CA LYS A 145 14.30 -6.43 -5.32
C LYS A 145 15.00 -6.18 -3.98
N LEU A 146 15.93 -7.06 -3.61
CA LEU A 146 16.76 -6.86 -2.42
C LEU A 146 17.79 -5.76 -2.69
N LEU A 147 17.84 -4.78 -1.79
CA LEU A 147 18.93 -3.82 -1.70
C LEU A 147 20.07 -4.37 -0.84
N ASN A 148 19.72 -5.10 0.21
CA ASN A 148 20.64 -5.76 1.13
C ASN A 148 20.09 -7.16 1.46
N PRO A 149 20.96 -8.14 1.76
CA PRO A 149 20.52 -9.51 2.03
C PRO A 149 19.71 -9.61 3.33
N CYS A 150 18.78 -10.57 3.38
CA CYS A 150 18.13 -10.99 4.62
C CYS A 150 19.18 -11.61 5.57
N ARG A 151 19.14 -11.23 6.85
CA ARG A 151 20.11 -11.67 7.86
C ARG A 151 19.51 -12.80 8.69
N LYS A 152 20.24 -13.91 8.79
CA LYS A 152 19.82 -15.07 9.58
C LYS A 152 19.55 -14.68 11.04
N GLY A 153 18.42 -15.12 11.58
CA GLY A 153 18.01 -14.90 12.97
C GLY A 153 17.46 -13.51 13.26
N LYS A 154 17.39 -12.60 12.28
CA LYS A 154 16.70 -11.31 12.43
C LYS A 154 15.21 -11.47 12.15
N LYS A 155 14.42 -10.68 12.87
CA LYS A 155 12.97 -10.52 12.65
C LYS A 155 12.73 -9.56 11.48
N LEU A 156 11.48 -9.37 11.06
CA LEU A 156 11.13 -8.40 10.01
C LEU A 156 10.34 -7.23 10.59
N LEU A 157 10.80 -6.01 10.31
CA LEU A 157 10.08 -4.75 10.52
C LEU A 157 9.68 -4.18 9.16
N VAL A 158 8.38 -4.04 8.92
CA VAL A 158 7.84 -3.36 7.74
C VAL A 158 7.35 -1.98 8.13
N LEU A 159 7.79 -0.94 7.43
CA LEU A 159 7.42 0.44 7.74
C LEU A 159 6.70 1.08 6.57
N ASP A 160 5.55 1.68 6.85
CA ASP A 160 4.98 2.71 5.98
C ASP A 160 5.84 3.99 6.00
N ILE A 161 5.57 4.92 5.07
CA ILE A 161 6.32 6.16 4.92
C ILE A 161 5.49 7.37 5.39
N ASP A 162 4.34 7.59 4.76
CA ASP A 162 3.57 8.83 4.87
C ASP A 162 2.91 8.91 6.26
N TYR A 163 3.17 9.98 7.02
CA TYR A 163 2.79 10.10 8.43
C TYR A 163 3.37 9.05 9.40
N THR A 164 4.04 8.03 8.90
CA THR A 164 4.79 7.08 9.73
C THR A 164 6.20 7.58 10.02
N LEU A 165 6.98 7.89 8.98
CA LEU A 165 8.40 8.32 9.08
C LEU A 165 8.60 9.82 8.82
N PHE A 166 7.65 10.48 8.15
CA PHE A 166 7.74 11.91 7.86
C PHE A 166 6.36 12.52 7.57
N ASP A 167 6.27 13.85 7.66
CA ASP A 167 5.08 14.61 7.27
C ASP A 167 5.11 14.91 5.77
N HIS A 168 4.28 14.19 5.00
CA HIS A 168 4.23 14.33 3.55
C HIS A 168 3.34 15.48 3.06
N LYS A 169 2.52 16.10 3.92
CA LYS A 169 1.57 17.14 3.52
C LYS A 169 2.06 18.56 3.82
N SER A 170 2.91 18.74 4.82
CA SER A 170 3.51 20.06 5.07
C SER A 170 4.54 20.40 4.00
N THR A 171 4.62 21.69 3.66
CA THR A 171 5.70 22.24 2.85
C THR A 171 6.89 22.58 3.74
N ALA A 172 8.10 22.39 3.22
CA ALA A 172 9.35 22.79 3.86
C ALA A 172 10.42 23.07 2.79
N GLU A 173 11.35 23.97 3.10
CA GLU A 173 12.50 24.24 2.23
C GLU A 173 13.50 23.07 2.27
N ASN A 174 13.62 22.43 3.44
CA ASN A 174 14.48 21.27 3.64
C ASN A 174 13.63 20.02 3.99
N PRO A 175 13.75 18.90 3.24
CA PRO A 175 13.05 17.64 3.56
C PRO A 175 13.30 17.12 4.99
N MET A 176 14.44 17.45 5.60
CA MET A 176 14.78 17.04 6.97
C MET A 176 13.91 17.69 8.05
N GLU A 177 13.25 18.81 7.73
CA GLU A 177 12.28 19.46 8.63
C GLU A 177 10.98 18.65 8.73
N LEU A 178 10.64 17.92 7.66
CA LEU A 178 9.47 17.05 7.59
C LEU A 178 9.74 15.66 8.18
N MET A 179 11.02 15.29 8.36
CA MET A 179 11.41 14.02 8.96
C MET A 179 10.88 13.90 10.39
N ARG A 180 10.26 12.76 10.70
CA ARG A 180 9.80 12.48 12.05
C ARG A 180 11.00 12.44 13.01
N PRO A 181 10.91 13.08 14.19
CA PRO A 181 11.98 13.06 15.17
C PRO A 181 12.46 11.65 15.49
N TYR A 182 13.78 11.53 15.69
CA TYR A 182 14.45 10.27 16.06
C TYR A 182 14.44 9.17 14.99
N LEU A 183 14.12 9.47 13.72
CA LEU A 183 14.05 8.48 12.65
C LEU A 183 15.30 7.59 12.54
N HIS A 184 16.49 8.19 12.43
CA HIS A 184 17.72 7.42 12.26
C HIS A 184 18.10 6.63 13.50
N GLN A 185 17.89 7.20 14.70
CA GLN A 185 18.12 6.51 15.96
C GLN A 185 17.20 5.28 16.09
N PHE A 186 15.93 5.43 15.73
CA PHE A 186 14.95 4.35 15.68
C PHE A 186 15.37 3.25 14.71
N LEU A 187 15.71 3.59 13.46
CA LEU A 187 16.11 2.61 12.45
C LEU A 187 17.41 1.89 12.84
N THR A 188 18.39 2.60 13.39
CA THR A 188 19.65 2.02 13.89
C THR A 188 19.38 1.01 14.99
N ALA A 189 18.57 1.38 15.99
CA ALA A 189 18.23 0.50 17.10
C ALA A 189 17.41 -0.71 16.63
N ALA A 190 16.39 -0.49 15.79
CA ALA A 190 15.59 -1.56 15.21
C ALA A 190 16.45 -2.54 14.39
N TYR A 191 17.42 -2.04 13.61
CA TYR A 191 18.29 -2.85 12.77
C TYR A 191 19.10 -3.88 13.55
N SER A 192 19.33 -3.65 14.85
CA SER A 192 20.01 -4.62 15.74
C SER A 192 19.22 -5.92 15.92
N LYS A 193 17.89 -5.91 15.78
CA LYS A 193 17.00 -7.08 15.97
C LYS A 193 16.20 -7.43 14.70
N TYR A 194 15.97 -6.46 13.82
CA TYR A 194 15.08 -6.57 12.67
C TYR A 194 15.80 -6.25 11.36
N ASP A 195 15.53 -7.03 10.32
CA ASP A 195 15.62 -6.57 8.95
C ASP A 195 14.47 -5.60 8.64
N ILE A 196 14.75 -4.59 7.82
CA ILE A 196 13.85 -3.45 7.63
C ILE A 196 13.43 -3.40 6.16
N MET A 197 12.13 -3.45 5.91
CA MET A 197 11.55 -3.22 4.59
C MET A 197 10.63 -2.00 4.62
N ILE A 198 10.71 -1.15 3.60
CA ILE A 198 9.84 0.02 3.45
C ILE A 198 8.72 -0.34 2.48
N TRP A 199 7.46 -0.08 2.85
CA TRP A 199 6.31 -0.35 2.00
C TRP A 199 5.33 0.83 1.98
N SER A 200 5.30 1.56 0.86
CA SER A 200 4.38 2.68 0.64
C SER A 200 3.25 2.34 -0.33
N ALA A 201 2.13 3.05 -0.21
CA ALA A 201 1.03 3.04 -1.17
C ALA A 201 1.26 3.97 -2.38
N THR A 202 2.47 4.53 -2.54
CA THR A 202 2.89 5.33 -3.71
C THR A 202 3.69 4.51 -4.71
N SER A 203 4.20 5.12 -5.80
CA SER A 203 5.04 4.43 -6.79
C SER A 203 6.49 4.28 -6.34
N MET A 204 7.20 3.26 -6.83
CA MET A 204 8.62 3.04 -6.49
C MET A 204 9.49 4.30 -6.66
N LYS A 205 9.27 5.09 -7.72
CA LYS A 205 9.97 6.36 -7.95
C LYS A 205 9.86 7.32 -6.75
N TRP A 206 8.67 7.45 -6.18
CA TRP A 206 8.45 8.31 -5.02
C TRP A 206 9.03 7.70 -3.75
N VAL A 207 8.95 6.38 -3.58
CA VAL A 207 9.57 5.66 -2.46
C VAL A 207 11.09 5.88 -2.45
N GLU A 208 11.76 5.64 -3.57
CA GLU A 208 13.21 5.84 -3.70
C GLU A 208 13.59 7.30 -3.42
N LEU A 209 12.90 8.26 -4.05
CA LEU A 209 13.16 9.68 -3.85
C LEU A 209 13.02 10.11 -2.38
N LYS A 210 11.94 9.68 -1.70
CA LYS A 210 11.70 10.06 -0.30
C LYS A 210 12.71 9.40 0.64
N MET A 211 13.03 8.12 0.44
CA MET A 211 14.01 7.43 1.26
C MET A 211 15.44 7.94 1.04
N GLU A 212 15.76 8.43 -0.15
CA GLU A 212 17.02 9.12 -0.42
C GLU A 212 17.06 10.51 0.26
N GLN A 213 16.02 11.33 0.09
CA GLN A 213 15.92 12.67 0.66
C GLN A 213 15.96 12.68 2.20
N LEU A 214 15.36 11.67 2.84
CA LEU A 214 15.40 11.50 4.29
C LEU A 214 16.71 10.85 4.77
N GLY A 215 17.68 10.58 3.89
CA GLY A 215 18.95 9.93 4.24
C GLY A 215 18.81 8.47 4.69
N VAL A 216 17.67 7.83 4.42
CA VAL A 216 17.38 6.46 4.87
C VAL A 216 18.17 5.41 4.08
N LEU A 217 18.40 5.65 2.78
CA LEU A 217 19.13 4.69 1.94
C LEU A 217 20.67 4.78 2.05
N SER A 218 21.20 5.91 2.52
CA SER A 218 22.63 6.20 2.56
C SER A 218 23.25 6.14 3.96
N ASN A 219 22.47 5.78 4.98
CA ASN A 219 22.96 5.74 6.36
C ASN A 219 23.97 4.58 6.58
N PRO A 220 25.10 4.81 7.27
CA PRO A 220 26.08 3.76 7.56
C PRO A 220 25.66 2.80 8.68
N ASP A 221 24.80 3.23 9.61
CA ASP A 221 24.51 2.51 10.87
C ASP A 221 23.43 1.43 10.72
N TYR A 222 22.69 1.44 9.61
CA TYR A 222 21.71 0.42 9.28
C TYR A 222 21.61 0.20 7.76
N LYS A 223 20.88 -0.84 7.37
CA LYS A 223 20.60 -1.16 5.96
C LYS A 223 19.14 -1.49 5.77
N ILE A 224 18.56 -0.98 4.68
CA ILE A 224 17.22 -1.35 4.24
C ILE A 224 17.31 -2.59 3.35
N THR A 225 16.55 -3.63 3.70
CA THR A 225 16.57 -4.92 3.00
C THR A 225 15.89 -4.81 1.63
N ALA A 226 14.72 -4.17 1.57
CA ALA A 226 13.98 -3.96 0.33
C ALA A 226 13.03 -2.76 0.40
N LEU A 227 12.67 -2.23 -0.78
CA LEU A 227 11.62 -1.24 -0.97
C LEU A 227 10.43 -1.90 -1.68
N MET A 228 9.23 -1.53 -1.27
CA MET A 228 7.97 -2.01 -1.83
C MET A 228 7.02 -0.83 -2.06
N ASP A 229 6.21 -0.95 -3.11
CA ASP A 229 5.32 0.09 -3.58
C ASP A 229 3.88 -0.42 -3.73
N HIS A 230 3.00 0.44 -4.24
CA HIS A 230 1.57 0.13 -4.41
C HIS A 230 1.30 -1.06 -5.34
N LEU A 231 2.23 -1.45 -6.22
CA LEU A 231 2.07 -2.59 -7.11
C LEU A 231 2.08 -3.92 -6.34
N ALA A 232 2.70 -3.96 -5.15
CA ALA A 232 2.65 -5.10 -4.24
C ALA A 232 1.32 -5.26 -3.51
N MET A 233 0.47 -4.22 -3.50
CA MET A 233 -0.80 -4.21 -2.76
C MET A 233 -1.90 -5.04 -3.46
N ILE A 234 -2.91 -5.42 -2.68
CA ILE A 234 -4.14 -6.05 -3.20
C ILE A 234 -5.38 -5.25 -2.81
N THR A 235 -6.37 -5.26 -3.69
CA THR A 235 -7.66 -4.61 -3.46
C THR A 235 -8.63 -5.56 -2.78
N VAL A 236 -9.15 -5.16 -1.63
CA VAL A 236 -10.16 -5.83 -0.82
C VAL A 236 -11.41 -4.95 -0.71
N GLN A 237 -12.47 -5.50 -0.11
CA GLN A 237 -13.75 -4.81 0.09
C GLN A 237 -14.12 -4.88 1.57
N SER A 238 -14.64 -3.78 2.13
CA SER A 238 -15.22 -3.76 3.47
C SER A 238 -16.48 -4.64 3.53
N GLU A 239 -16.69 -5.28 4.68
CA GLU A 239 -17.87 -6.09 4.96
C GLU A 239 -19.06 -5.28 5.46
N ASN A 240 -18.88 -3.99 5.77
CA ASN A 240 -19.94 -3.15 6.32
C ASN A 240 -21.11 -3.04 5.32
N GLN A 241 -22.28 -3.54 5.73
CA GLN A 241 -23.48 -3.64 4.90
C GLN A 241 -24.01 -2.28 4.41
N SER A 242 -23.72 -1.21 5.15
CA SER A 242 -24.20 0.15 4.80
C SER A 242 -23.35 0.82 3.71
N ARG A 243 -22.06 0.48 3.59
CA ARG A 243 -21.11 1.05 2.61
C ARG A 243 -20.04 0.04 2.22
N LYS A 244 -20.36 -0.84 1.27
CA LYS A 244 -19.38 -1.70 0.59
C LYS A 244 -18.31 -0.88 -0.15
N LYS A 245 -17.23 -0.50 0.53
CA LYS A 245 -16.13 0.28 -0.05
C LYS A 245 -14.92 -0.61 -0.35
N THR A 246 -14.35 -0.44 -1.54
CA THR A 246 -13.10 -1.10 -1.92
C THR A 246 -11.90 -0.25 -1.55
N PHE A 247 -10.84 -0.89 -1.07
CA PHE A 247 -9.59 -0.24 -0.69
C PHE A 247 -8.42 -1.19 -0.94
N ASP A 248 -7.21 -0.63 -1.03
CA ASP A 248 -5.99 -1.40 -1.15
C ASP A 248 -5.36 -1.65 0.23
N CYS A 249 -4.76 -2.82 0.42
CA CYS A 249 -4.01 -3.18 1.61
C CYS A 249 -2.64 -3.78 1.24
N LYS A 250 -1.76 -3.88 2.23
CA LYS A 250 -0.37 -4.35 2.16
C LYS A 250 -0.27 -5.77 2.78
N PRO A 251 -0.55 -6.84 2.01
CA PRO A 251 -0.55 -8.20 2.52
C PRO A 251 0.87 -8.71 2.77
N LEU A 252 1.29 -8.83 4.03
CA LEU A 252 2.62 -9.33 4.41
C LEU A 252 2.95 -10.71 3.83
N GLY A 253 1.92 -11.52 3.52
CA GLY A 253 2.10 -12.79 2.83
C GLY A 253 2.78 -12.71 1.46
N VAL A 254 2.83 -11.52 0.81
CA VAL A 254 3.65 -11.31 -0.40
C VAL A 254 5.14 -11.42 -0.09
N ILE A 255 5.56 -10.97 1.09
CA ILE A 255 6.94 -11.07 1.57
C ILE A 255 7.22 -12.51 2.03
N TRP A 256 6.35 -13.07 2.87
CA TRP A 256 6.52 -14.42 3.43
C TRP A 256 6.59 -15.51 2.35
N ALA A 257 5.86 -15.34 1.24
CA ALA A 257 5.90 -16.29 0.13
C ALA A 257 7.22 -16.25 -0.65
N GLN A 258 7.96 -15.14 -0.62
CA GLN A 258 9.24 -14.98 -1.32
C GLN A 258 10.46 -15.27 -0.44
N PHE A 259 10.33 -15.08 0.88
CA PHE A 259 11.39 -15.32 1.86
C PHE A 259 10.93 -16.20 3.03
N PRO A 260 10.30 -17.37 2.77
CA PRO A 260 9.70 -18.21 3.81
C PRO A 260 10.72 -18.76 4.82
N GLU A 261 11.98 -18.85 4.44
CA GLU A 261 13.08 -19.29 5.28
C GLU A 261 13.52 -18.23 6.31
N TYR A 262 13.18 -16.96 6.09
CA TYR A 262 13.51 -15.84 6.97
C TYR A 262 12.30 -15.33 7.74
N TYR A 263 11.14 -15.18 7.08
CA TYR A 263 10.03 -14.40 7.64
C TYR A 263 8.68 -15.09 7.52
N ASN A 264 7.88 -14.94 8.57
CA ASN A 264 6.50 -15.41 8.67
C ASN A 264 5.71 -14.55 9.67
N GLU A 265 4.47 -14.93 9.95
CA GLU A 265 3.57 -14.23 10.87
C GLU A 265 4.06 -14.19 12.33
N LYS A 266 4.98 -15.06 12.73
CA LYS A 266 5.49 -15.14 14.11
C LYS A 266 6.67 -14.20 14.36
N ASN A 267 7.33 -13.70 13.32
CA ASN A 267 8.52 -12.87 13.47
C ASN A 267 8.47 -11.57 12.67
N THR A 268 7.29 -11.19 12.16
CA THR A 268 7.09 -9.95 11.40
C THR A 268 6.21 -8.99 12.17
N ILE A 269 6.58 -7.71 12.20
CA ILE A 269 5.74 -6.61 12.67
C ILE A 269 5.74 -5.47 11.65
N MET A 270 4.61 -4.81 11.49
CA MET A 270 4.39 -3.73 10.53
C MET A 270 3.87 -2.47 11.22
N PHE A 271 4.49 -1.33 10.97
CA PHE A 271 4.01 -0.02 11.45
C PHE A 271 3.40 0.75 10.30
N ASP A 272 2.18 1.20 10.50
CA ASP A 272 1.40 1.97 9.54
C ASP A 272 0.40 2.82 10.31
N ASP A 273 0.18 4.07 9.92
CA ASP A 273 -0.78 4.94 10.61
C ASP A 273 -2.23 4.53 10.30
N LEU A 274 -2.44 3.70 9.29
CA LEU A 274 -3.75 3.26 8.82
C LEU A 274 -3.97 1.76 9.07
N ARG A 275 -4.89 1.44 9.96
CA ARG A 275 -5.23 0.05 10.33
C ARG A 275 -5.63 -0.82 9.14
N ARG A 276 -6.34 -0.23 8.17
CA ARG A 276 -6.80 -0.94 6.96
C ARG A 276 -5.65 -1.51 6.13
N ASN A 277 -4.45 -0.94 6.19
CA ASN A 277 -3.32 -1.37 5.37
C ASN A 277 -2.87 -2.78 5.74
N PHE A 278 -3.08 -3.23 6.96
CA PHE A 278 -2.73 -4.57 7.42
C PHE A 278 -3.96 -5.45 7.71
N VAL A 279 -5.09 -5.19 7.06
CA VAL A 279 -6.34 -5.97 7.25
C VAL A 279 -6.17 -7.46 6.91
N MET A 280 -5.24 -7.82 6.03
CA MET A 280 -4.91 -9.22 5.69
C MET A 280 -3.96 -9.88 6.69
N ASN A 281 -3.41 -9.12 7.63
CA ASN A 281 -2.47 -9.57 8.66
C ASN A 281 -2.64 -8.72 9.95
N PRO A 282 -3.84 -8.72 10.57
CA PRO A 282 -4.18 -7.80 11.64
C PRO A 282 -3.34 -8.00 12.90
N GLN A 283 -2.91 -9.23 13.17
CA GLN A 283 -2.05 -9.58 14.31
C GLN A 283 -0.62 -9.06 14.17
N ASN A 284 -0.18 -8.69 12.97
CA ASN A 284 1.18 -8.22 12.70
C ASN A 284 1.27 -6.70 12.58
N GLY A 285 0.15 -5.98 12.59
CA GLY A 285 0.11 -4.53 12.44
C GLY A 285 0.04 -3.80 13.78
N LEU A 286 0.83 -2.74 13.90
CA LEU A 286 0.73 -1.76 14.98
C LEU A 286 0.34 -0.42 14.34
N VAL A 287 -0.76 0.16 14.82
CA VAL A 287 -1.19 1.50 14.40
C VAL A 287 -0.29 2.52 15.09
N ILE A 288 0.61 3.14 14.34
CA ILE A 288 1.47 4.21 14.86
C ILE A 288 0.69 5.53 14.85
N LYS A 289 0.92 6.40 15.84
CA LYS A 289 0.34 7.74 15.82
C LYS A 289 0.82 8.50 14.56
N PRO A 290 -0.06 9.09 13.74
CA PRO A 290 0.36 9.81 12.55
C PRO A 290 1.14 11.08 12.90
N PHE A 291 2.28 11.29 12.25
CA PHE A 291 3.10 12.48 12.38
C PHE A 291 2.68 13.54 11.35
N ARG A 292 1.89 14.52 11.80
CA ARG A 292 1.35 15.60 10.95
C ARG A 292 1.84 16.95 11.42
N LYS A 293 1.82 17.95 10.55
CA LYS A 293 2.17 19.35 10.87
C LYS A 293 3.53 19.44 11.57
N ALA A 294 4.58 18.95 10.90
CA ALA A 294 5.93 18.85 11.47
C ALA A 294 6.40 20.14 12.15
N HIS A 295 6.15 21.30 11.52
CA HIS A 295 6.50 22.62 12.05
C HIS A 295 5.94 22.92 13.46
N TRP A 296 4.82 22.33 13.86
CA TRP A 296 4.28 22.46 15.22
C TRP A 296 4.67 21.30 16.13
N ASN A 297 4.63 20.07 15.62
CA ASN A 297 4.64 18.86 16.45
C ASN A 297 6.02 18.22 16.61
N ARG A 298 7.02 18.63 15.84
CA ARG A 298 8.35 17.99 15.80
C ARG A 298 9.08 18.01 17.14
N HIS A 299 8.88 19.03 17.97
CA HIS A 299 9.58 19.11 19.25
C HIS A 299 9.00 18.15 20.31
N ASP A 300 7.72 17.79 20.18
CA ASP A 300 7.01 16.99 21.18
C ASP A 300 6.78 15.53 20.74
N ASP A 301 6.97 15.20 19.45
CA ASP A 301 6.83 13.82 18.96
C ASP A 301 8.00 12.93 19.41
N HIS A 302 7.71 12.03 20.34
CA HIS A 302 8.63 11.01 20.85
C HIS A 302 8.16 9.59 20.50
N GLU A 303 7.28 9.44 19.50
CA GLU A 303 6.64 8.17 19.18
C GLU A 303 7.68 7.11 18.78
N LEU A 304 8.62 7.48 17.90
CA LEU A 304 9.69 6.56 17.45
C LEU A 304 10.63 6.16 18.60
N VAL A 305 10.80 6.99 19.62
CA VAL A 305 11.57 6.63 20.83
C VAL A 305 10.84 5.54 21.60
N LYS A 306 9.55 5.72 21.87
CA LYS A 306 8.73 4.70 22.56
C LYS A 306 8.69 3.39 21.77
N LEU A 307 8.51 3.47 20.44
CA LEU A 307 8.50 2.30 19.57
C LEU A 307 9.86 1.61 19.49
N THR A 308 10.97 2.35 19.59
CA THR A 308 12.30 1.76 19.75
C THR A 308 12.35 0.86 20.98
N HIS A 309 11.90 1.37 22.13
CA HIS A 309 11.86 0.58 23.37
C HIS A 309 10.97 -0.65 23.24
N TYR A 310 9.81 -0.51 22.59
CA TYR A 310 8.91 -1.61 22.33
C TYR A 310 9.56 -2.70 21.47
N LEU A 311 10.10 -2.34 20.29
CA LEU A 311 10.77 -3.28 19.38
C LEU A 311 11.94 -4.00 20.04
N LEU A 312 12.78 -3.28 20.79
CA LEU A 312 13.91 -3.91 21.49
C LEU A 312 13.43 -4.88 22.58
N SER A 313 12.31 -4.60 23.24
CA SER A 313 11.78 -5.45 24.31
C SER A 313 11.13 -6.73 23.78
N ILE A 314 10.50 -6.68 22.60
CA ILE A 314 9.88 -7.86 21.97
C ILE A 314 10.84 -8.58 21.00
N GLY A 315 11.97 -7.97 20.64
CA GLY A 315 12.90 -8.47 19.64
C GLY A 315 13.57 -9.80 20.00
N ASP A 316 13.63 -10.14 21.29
CA ASP A 316 14.19 -11.40 21.79
C ASP A 316 13.14 -12.51 22.00
N LEU A 317 11.85 -12.20 21.83
CA LEU A 317 10.79 -13.22 21.90
C LEU A 317 10.86 -14.12 20.67
N GLU A 318 10.68 -15.43 20.81
CA GLU A 318 10.67 -16.34 19.65
C GLU A 318 9.47 -16.09 18.73
N ASP A 319 8.31 -15.79 19.33
CA ASP A 319 7.02 -15.67 18.64
C ASP A 319 6.29 -14.37 19.06
N LEU A 320 6.01 -13.51 18.08
CA LEU A 320 5.31 -12.23 18.25
C LEU A 320 3.78 -12.38 18.17
N SER A 321 3.25 -13.51 17.70
CA SER A 321 1.82 -13.70 17.42
C SER A 321 0.91 -13.62 18.66
N LYS A 322 1.51 -13.69 19.86
CA LYS A 322 0.80 -13.62 21.15
C LYS A 322 0.70 -12.19 21.70
N LEU A 323 1.32 -11.21 21.05
CA LEU A 323 1.37 -9.83 21.53
C LEU A 323 0.11 -9.06 21.13
N ASP A 324 -0.45 -8.29 22.05
CA ASP A 324 -1.47 -7.30 21.73
C ASP A 324 -0.80 -5.97 21.35
N HIS A 325 -0.55 -5.75 20.05
CA HIS A 325 0.02 -4.51 19.56
C HIS A 325 -0.88 -3.29 19.76
N GLY A 326 -2.17 -3.46 20.10
CA GLY A 326 -3.04 -2.35 20.47
C GLY A 326 -2.72 -1.75 21.85
N LYS A 327 -1.99 -2.49 22.69
CA LYS A 327 -1.59 -2.08 24.06
C LYS A 327 -0.08 -1.99 24.22
N TRP A 328 0.62 -1.70 23.12
CA TRP A 328 2.08 -1.65 23.08
C TRP A 328 2.66 -0.62 24.07
N GLU A 329 1.98 0.50 24.30
CA GLU A 329 2.41 1.52 25.28
C GLU A 329 2.46 0.97 26.71
N SER A 330 1.45 0.19 27.12
CA SER A 330 1.42 -0.45 28.45
C SER A 330 2.60 -1.40 28.66
N PHE A 331 3.06 -2.06 27.59
CA PHE A 331 4.21 -2.97 27.64
C PHE A 331 5.52 -2.23 27.94
N VAL A 332 5.66 -1.01 27.41
CA VAL A 332 6.82 -0.14 27.70
C VAL A 332 6.80 0.29 29.18
N ASP A 333 5.64 0.64 29.71
CA ASP A 333 5.51 1.04 31.12
C ASP A 333 5.81 -0.11 32.09
N GLU A 334 5.33 -1.32 31.81
CA GLU A 334 5.61 -2.49 32.64
C GLU A 334 7.08 -2.91 32.60
N SER A 335 7.69 -2.92 31.41
CA SER A 335 9.11 -3.25 31.26
C SER A 335 10.02 -2.21 31.92
N ALA A 336 9.67 -0.93 31.84
CA ALA A 336 10.36 0.15 32.55
C ALA A 336 10.23 0.03 34.07
N LYS A 337 9.06 -0.37 34.59
CA LYS A 337 8.87 -0.65 36.03
C LYS A 337 9.72 -1.84 36.49
N ARG A 338 9.77 -2.93 35.72
CA ARG A 338 10.60 -4.11 36.05
C ARG A 338 12.09 -3.76 36.08
N ARG A 339 12.58 -2.90 35.17
CA ARG A 339 13.98 -2.44 35.16
C ARG A 339 14.33 -1.48 36.30
N LYS A 340 13.36 -0.77 36.90
CA LYS A 340 13.58 0.09 38.08
C LYS A 340 13.56 -0.68 39.40
N HIS A 341 13.20 -1.96 39.39
CA HIS A 341 13.11 -2.82 40.57
C HIS A 341 14.10 -3.99 40.56
N SER A 342 14.89 -4.09 39.49
CA SER A 342 16.12 -4.89 39.40
C SER A 342 17.31 -3.97 39.54
#